data_AF-K9UWJ6-F1
#
_entry.id   AF-K9UWJ6-F1
#
_cell.length_a   1.000
_cell.length_b   1.000
_cell.length_c   1.000
_cell.angle_alpha   90.00
_cell.angle_beta   90.00
_cell.angle_gamma   90.00
#
_symmetry.space_group_name_H-M   'P 1'
#
loop_
_entity.id
_entity.type
_entity.pdbx_description
1 polymer ?
#
loop_
_entity_poly.entity_id
_entity_poly.type
_entity_poly.pdbx_seq_one_letter_code
_entity_poly.pdbx_strand_id
1 'polypeptide(L)'
;MLQIRGLVKAAQKAKDRLKAGIKPQDASAFQEFIATSVESVESLCADANIKPSSLSTRSRQAYYFLKSIDLQNLPLVCISSNPVLPKTIGIKKIKTQQRAILNQICKISNSLSLNSQDIQALAKIINQIIGEIEQNCTLAEATPVNLTHSSRQVYAWLKFLSLGNNLESHLKTTQRLIQIASRVCQNHCEEIENLSIDLTNIAGLYRARRLDNDVSLTICEGFLNASDQILEALVRDSLLGKTKETTTIIRDFAYTEEYSSVLLELDLIVEVVTENAAGKHYDLNRSFNKINNQFFGGSLDKPRLSWSHIPTYRQFGHYEPSRDRVVISLTLDDVRIPEFVVEFVLYHELLHKYHGAKFVNGRHLVHTLEFRQDERKFPYHKEAEAWLSKLAMLKPCTNTG
;
A
#
# COMPACT_ATOMS: atom_id res chain seq x y z
N MET A 1 22.95 20.18 -5.44
CA MET A 1 21.77 19.60 -4.76
C MET A 1 22.09 19.53 -3.27
N LEU A 2 21.37 20.26 -2.42
CA LEU A 2 21.63 20.28 -0.97
C LEU A 2 21.25 18.92 -0.37
N GLN A 3 22.17 18.30 0.37
CA GLN A 3 21.91 17.07 1.13
C GLN A 3 21.87 17.39 2.62
N ILE A 4 20.69 17.26 3.21
CA ILE A 4 20.53 17.42 4.66
C ILE A 4 20.85 16.09 5.32
N ARG A 5 22.04 15.99 5.92
CA ARG A 5 22.50 14.79 6.63
C ARG A 5 21.54 14.46 7.77
N GLY A 6 21.10 13.21 7.83
CA GLY A 6 20.23 12.73 8.90
C GLY A 6 18.73 12.91 8.68
N LEU A 7 18.27 13.70 7.70
CA LEU A 7 16.83 13.92 7.44
C LEU A 7 16.09 12.62 7.12
N VAL A 8 16.65 11.79 6.25
CA VAL A 8 16.06 10.48 5.91
C VAL A 8 16.02 9.56 7.13
N LYS A 9 17.05 9.61 8.00
CA LYS A 9 17.07 8.84 9.25
C LYS A 9 16.05 9.38 10.27
N ALA A 10 15.84 10.70 10.32
CA ALA A 10 14.84 11.32 11.19
C ALA A 10 13.41 10.94 10.75
N ALA A 11 13.14 11.00 9.44
CA ALA A 11 11.90 10.50 8.87
C ALA A 11 11.69 9.01 9.13
N GLN A 12 12.74 8.20 9.02
CA GLN A 12 12.68 6.77 9.35
C GLN A 12 12.37 6.55 10.84
N LYS A 13 13.08 7.23 11.74
CA LYS A 13 12.84 7.16 13.19
C LYS A 13 11.41 7.61 13.55
N ALA A 14 10.90 8.63 12.88
CA ALA A 14 9.52 9.08 13.02
C ALA A 14 8.52 7.99 12.57
N LYS A 15 8.76 7.38 11.40
CA LYS A 15 7.97 6.22 10.92
C LYS A 15 8.00 5.08 11.93
N ASP A 16 9.17 4.73 12.46
CA ASP A 16 9.32 3.60 13.37
C ASP A 16 8.60 3.83 14.71
N ARG A 17 8.63 5.06 15.24
CA ARG A 17 7.88 5.42 16.44
C ARG A 17 6.37 5.47 16.21
N LEU A 18 5.91 5.96 15.06
CA LEU A 18 4.49 5.92 14.68
C LEU A 18 4.01 4.48 14.46
N LYS A 19 4.83 3.62 13.85
CA LYS A 19 4.56 2.18 13.67
C LYS A 19 4.49 1.42 14.99
N ALA A 20 5.32 1.76 15.97
CA ALA A 20 5.32 1.16 17.30
C ALA A 20 4.14 1.63 18.17
N GLY A 21 3.53 2.76 17.79
CA GLY A 21 2.59 3.50 18.61
C GLY A 21 3.31 4.27 19.73
N ILE A 22 2.86 5.50 19.98
CA ILE A 22 3.53 6.40 20.91
C ILE A 22 2.89 6.23 22.29
N LYS A 23 3.69 5.99 23.34
CA LYS A 23 3.13 5.96 24.70
C LYS A 23 2.67 7.38 25.06
N PRO A 24 1.56 7.55 25.81
CA PRO A 24 1.06 8.88 26.18
C PRO A 24 2.13 9.79 26.82
N GLN A 25 3.00 9.21 27.66
CA GLN A 25 4.13 9.90 28.29
C GLN A 25 5.23 10.36 27.31
N ASP A 26 5.34 9.74 26.13
CA ASP A 26 6.37 10.03 25.13
C ASP A 26 5.84 10.94 24.00
N ALA A 27 4.56 11.32 24.04
CA ALA A 27 3.88 12.08 22.99
C ALA A 27 4.46 13.49 22.84
N SER A 28 4.64 14.22 23.94
CA SER A 28 5.21 15.57 23.92
C SER A 28 6.64 15.58 23.35
N ALA A 29 7.49 14.64 23.79
CA ALA A 29 8.84 14.50 23.27
C ALA A 29 8.88 14.07 21.78
N PHE A 30 7.86 13.36 21.30
CA PHE A 30 7.74 13.05 19.88
C PHE A 30 7.31 14.27 19.05
N GLN A 31 6.33 15.04 19.52
CA GLN A 31 5.89 16.27 18.88
C GLN A 31 7.05 17.25 18.71
N GLU A 32 7.83 17.46 19.77
CA GLU A 32 9.02 18.31 19.76
C GLU A 32 10.07 17.80 18.76
N PHE A 33 10.36 16.50 18.76
CA PHE A 33 11.29 15.89 17.80
C PHE A 33 10.89 16.14 16.33
N ILE A 34 9.61 16.00 15.99
CA ILE A 34 9.11 16.25 14.62
C ILE A 34 9.19 17.74 14.30
N ALA A 35 8.72 18.61 15.19
CA ALA A 35 8.74 20.06 15.00
C ALA A 35 10.16 20.58 14.76
N THR A 36 11.12 20.23 15.63
CA THR A 36 12.52 20.63 15.48
C THR A 36 13.15 20.06 14.21
N SER A 37 12.78 18.84 13.80
CA SER A 37 13.29 18.24 12.56
C SER A 37 12.80 18.97 11.32
N VAL A 38 11.52 19.40 11.29
CA VAL A 38 10.96 20.19 10.18
C VAL A 38 11.57 21.59 10.16
N GLU A 39 11.64 22.26 11.31
CA GLU A 39 12.20 23.61 11.44
C GLU A 39 13.69 23.65 11.03
N SER A 40 14.47 22.66 11.43
CA SER A 40 15.88 22.53 11.03
C SER A 40 16.04 22.42 9.51
N VAL A 41 15.16 21.68 8.84
CA VAL A 41 15.18 21.55 7.38
C VAL A 41 14.80 22.86 6.70
N GLU A 42 13.79 23.56 7.22
CA GLU A 42 13.35 24.84 6.67
C GLU A 42 14.41 25.93 6.83
N SER A 43 15.07 26.00 7.99
CA SER A 43 16.20 26.92 8.22
C SER A 43 17.38 26.63 7.29
N LEU A 44 17.79 25.36 7.15
CA LEU A 44 18.89 24.99 6.25
C LEU A 44 18.57 25.28 4.77
N CYS A 45 17.31 25.14 4.37
CA CYS A 45 16.87 25.52 3.02
C CYS A 45 16.89 27.04 2.83
N ALA A 46 16.47 27.80 3.84
CA ALA A 46 16.49 29.26 3.83
C ALA A 46 17.92 29.81 3.75
N ASP A 47 18.85 29.29 4.56
CA ASP A 47 20.27 29.68 4.57
C ASP A 47 20.96 29.41 3.23
N ALA A 48 20.57 28.32 2.57
CA ALA A 48 21.05 27.96 1.25
C ALA A 48 20.28 28.64 0.09
N ASN A 49 19.30 29.50 0.40
CA ASN A 49 18.40 30.16 -0.55
C ASN A 49 17.73 29.20 -1.55
N ILE A 50 17.28 28.04 -1.09
CA ILE A 50 16.55 27.05 -1.88
C ILE A 50 15.20 26.71 -1.23
N LYS A 51 14.25 26.21 -2.02
CA LYS A 51 12.98 25.68 -1.50
C LYS A 51 13.11 24.20 -1.12
N PRO A 52 12.39 23.70 -0.10
CA PRO A 52 12.34 22.27 0.22
C PRO A 52 11.90 21.37 -0.96
N SER A 53 11.12 21.91 -1.91
CA SER A 53 10.72 21.23 -3.15
C SER A 53 11.90 20.95 -4.11
N SER A 54 13.02 21.65 -3.94
CA SER A 54 14.25 21.52 -4.73
C SER A 54 15.27 20.54 -4.11
N LEU A 55 14.93 19.92 -2.97
CA LEU A 55 15.75 18.87 -2.36
C LEU A 55 15.78 17.61 -3.25
N SER A 56 16.78 16.75 -3.02
CA SER A 56 16.81 15.42 -3.63
C SER A 56 15.52 14.66 -3.37
N THR A 57 15.07 13.78 -4.28
CA THR A 57 13.78 13.06 -4.14
C THR A 57 13.60 12.44 -2.75
N ARG A 58 14.63 11.74 -2.23
CA ARG A 58 14.60 11.13 -0.88
C ARG A 58 14.50 12.15 0.25
N SER A 59 15.28 13.23 0.18
CA SER A 59 15.24 14.30 1.20
C SER A 59 13.91 15.07 1.17
N ARG A 60 13.38 15.31 -0.03
CA ARG A 60 12.10 15.98 -0.26
C ARG A 60 10.94 15.15 0.30
N GLN A 61 10.92 13.85 0.00
CA GLN A 61 9.93 12.92 0.55
C GLN A 61 10.02 12.82 2.06
N ALA A 62 11.23 12.71 2.62
CA ALA A 62 11.44 12.68 4.07
C ALA A 62 10.92 13.96 4.77
N TYR A 63 11.17 15.12 4.18
CA TYR A 63 10.65 16.40 4.67
C TYR A 63 9.12 16.47 4.63
N TYR A 64 8.50 16.17 3.49
CA TYR A 64 7.04 16.25 3.37
C TYR A 64 6.33 15.22 4.24
N PHE A 65 6.91 14.03 4.42
CA PHE A 65 6.43 13.04 5.38
C PHE A 65 6.43 13.58 6.81
N LEU A 66 7.54 14.16 7.27
CA LEU A 66 7.62 14.73 8.63
C LEU A 66 6.60 15.87 8.80
N LYS A 67 6.45 16.71 7.77
CA LYS A 67 5.52 17.84 7.76
C LYS A 67 4.03 17.42 7.67
N SER A 68 3.74 16.22 7.17
CA SER A 68 2.38 15.70 7.07
C SER A 68 1.89 14.98 8.34
N ILE A 69 2.75 14.79 9.35
CA ILE A 69 2.35 14.16 10.61
C ILE A 69 1.45 15.13 11.38
N ASP A 70 0.22 14.72 11.67
CA ASP A 70 -0.67 15.47 12.55
C ASP A 70 -0.19 15.34 13.99
N LEU A 71 0.43 16.41 14.51
CA LEU A 71 0.97 16.44 15.86
C LEU A 71 -0.13 16.47 16.92
N GLN A 72 -1.37 16.85 16.59
CA GLN A 72 -2.47 16.95 17.54
C GLN A 72 -3.18 15.61 17.74
N ASN A 73 -3.09 14.71 16.77
CA ASN A 73 -3.76 13.41 16.76
C ASN A 73 -2.75 12.26 16.57
N LEU A 74 -1.81 12.12 17.51
CA LEU A 74 -0.80 11.06 17.44
C LEU A 74 -1.40 9.69 17.84
N PRO A 75 -0.97 8.58 17.19
CA PRO A 75 -1.44 7.24 17.53
C PRO A 75 -0.88 6.80 18.90
N LEU A 76 -1.69 6.95 19.95
CA LEU A 76 -1.31 6.61 21.31
C LEU A 76 -1.59 5.14 21.64
N VAL A 77 -0.63 4.45 22.27
CA VAL A 77 -0.82 3.08 22.75
C VAL A 77 -1.52 3.11 24.11
N CYS A 78 -2.80 2.74 24.15
CA CYS A 78 -3.52 2.45 25.39
C CYS A 78 -3.43 0.95 25.71
N ILE A 79 -2.99 0.62 26.92
CA ILE A 79 -3.12 -0.72 27.48
C ILE A 79 -4.55 -0.84 27.99
N SER A 80 -5.48 -1.34 27.18
CA SER A 80 -6.76 -1.82 27.73
C SER A 80 -7.29 -3.06 27.01
N SER A 81 -7.87 -3.89 27.86
CA SER A 81 -8.39 -5.24 27.68
C SER A 81 -9.67 -5.33 26.85
N ASN A 82 -9.79 -6.46 26.13
CA ASN A 82 -10.93 -6.95 25.34
C ASN A 82 -11.23 -6.21 24.02
N PRO A 83 -11.09 -6.86 22.85
CA PRO A 83 -11.44 -6.26 21.57
C PRO A 83 -12.96 -6.28 21.41
N VAL A 84 -13.62 -5.14 21.64
CA VAL A 84 -14.92 -4.90 21.04
C VAL A 84 -14.68 -4.75 19.54
N LEU A 85 -15.28 -5.63 18.73
CA LEU A 85 -15.22 -5.52 17.26
C LEU A 85 -15.65 -4.10 16.86
N PRO A 86 -14.76 -3.28 16.25
CA PRO A 86 -15.11 -1.93 15.88
C PRO A 86 -16.25 -1.96 14.86
N LYS A 87 -17.34 -1.23 15.14
CA LYS A 87 -18.47 -1.10 14.20
C LYS A 87 -17.94 -0.60 12.86
N THR A 88 -18.21 -1.36 11.79
CA THR A 88 -17.77 -1.00 10.44
C THR A 88 -18.82 -0.09 9.78
N ILE A 89 -18.38 0.99 9.14
CA ILE A 89 -19.24 1.99 8.49
C ILE A 89 -19.10 1.91 6.97
N GLY A 90 -20.21 1.75 6.27
CA GLY A 90 -20.26 1.82 4.81
C GLY A 90 -20.68 3.20 4.34
N ILE A 91 -19.92 3.81 3.43
CA ILE A 91 -20.33 5.07 2.80
C ILE A 91 -21.16 4.75 1.57
N LYS A 92 -22.42 5.17 1.58
CA LYS A 92 -23.33 5.00 0.44
C LYS A 92 -22.74 5.75 -0.77
N LYS A 93 -22.76 5.10 -1.94
CA LYS A 93 -22.35 5.66 -3.24
C LYS A 93 -20.87 6.10 -3.35
N ILE A 94 -19.99 5.70 -2.43
CA ILE A 94 -18.57 6.08 -2.49
C ILE A 94 -17.87 5.66 -3.79
N LYS A 95 -18.25 4.50 -4.35
CA LYS A 95 -17.75 4.04 -5.65
C LYS A 95 -18.25 4.88 -6.83
N THR A 96 -19.47 5.41 -6.72
CA THR A 96 -20.02 6.35 -7.71
C THR A 96 -19.27 7.68 -7.66
N GLN A 97 -18.98 8.19 -6.46
CA GLN A 97 -18.14 9.38 -6.27
C GLN A 97 -16.72 9.16 -6.82
N GLN A 98 -16.10 8.02 -6.52
CA GLN A 98 -14.79 7.65 -7.09
C GLN A 98 -14.80 7.71 -8.62
N ARG A 99 -15.80 7.11 -9.26
CA ARG A 99 -15.93 7.10 -10.73
C ARG A 99 -16.15 8.50 -11.29
N ALA A 100 -16.90 9.36 -10.60
CA ALA A 100 -17.08 10.75 -11.02
C ALA A 100 -15.75 11.52 -11.00
N ILE A 101 -14.93 11.33 -9.96
CA ILE A 101 -13.59 11.93 -9.86
C ILE A 101 -12.67 11.39 -10.97
N LEU A 102 -12.62 10.07 -11.19
CA LEU A 102 -11.83 9.46 -12.27
C LEU A 102 -12.23 10.01 -13.65
N ASN A 103 -13.53 10.18 -13.91
CA ASN A 103 -14.02 10.79 -15.15
C ASN A 103 -13.57 12.25 -15.29
N GLN A 104 -13.55 13.04 -14.21
CA GLN A 104 -13.04 14.41 -14.25
C GLN A 104 -11.52 14.45 -14.48
N ILE A 105 -10.77 13.57 -13.81
CA ILE A 105 -9.32 13.39 -14.01
C ILE A 105 -9.03 13.07 -15.47
N CYS A 106 -9.76 12.12 -16.07
CA CYS A 106 -9.61 11.75 -17.47
C CYS A 106 -9.88 12.93 -18.41
N LYS A 107 -10.98 13.68 -18.19
CA LYS A 107 -11.31 14.89 -18.97
C LYS A 107 -10.20 15.95 -18.92
N ILE A 108 -9.70 16.25 -17.73
CA ILE A 108 -8.64 17.24 -17.53
C ILE A 108 -7.34 16.75 -18.19
N SER A 109 -7.01 15.47 -18.01
CA SER A 109 -5.77 14.87 -18.53
C SER A 109 -5.77 14.70 -20.05
N ASN A 110 -6.94 14.67 -20.70
CA ASN A 110 -7.04 14.59 -22.16
C ASN A 110 -6.83 15.95 -22.84
N SER A 111 -6.74 17.05 -22.08
CA SER A 111 -6.47 18.38 -22.62
C SER A 111 -4.97 18.54 -22.95
N LEU A 112 -4.63 19.37 -23.95
CA LEU A 112 -3.25 19.62 -24.38
C LEU A 112 -2.36 20.22 -23.28
N SER A 113 -2.95 20.98 -22.37
CA SER A 113 -2.27 21.58 -21.22
C SER A 113 -3.13 21.43 -19.97
N LEU A 114 -2.51 21.06 -18.85
CA LEU A 114 -3.17 20.99 -17.56
C LEU A 114 -3.44 22.42 -17.05
N ASN A 115 -4.71 22.84 -17.07
CA ASN A 115 -5.14 24.16 -16.62
C ASN A 115 -5.22 24.21 -15.08
N SER A 116 -4.54 25.18 -14.48
CA SER A 116 -4.55 25.41 -13.03
C SER A 116 -5.96 25.63 -12.46
N GLN A 117 -6.88 26.23 -13.22
CA GLN A 117 -8.26 26.45 -12.75
C GLN A 117 -9.02 25.12 -12.60
N ASP A 118 -8.89 24.22 -13.57
CA ASP A 118 -9.54 22.92 -13.55
C ASP A 118 -8.95 22.03 -12.44
N ILE A 119 -7.63 22.09 -12.23
CA ILE A 119 -6.96 21.41 -11.13
C ILE A 119 -7.50 21.91 -9.78
N GLN A 120 -7.61 23.23 -9.60
CA GLN A 120 -8.14 23.82 -8.37
C GLN A 120 -9.61 23.46 -8.14
N ALA A 121 -10.43 23.45 -9.20
CA ALA A 121 -11.82 23.03 -9.11
C ALA A 121 -11.94 21.57 -8.67
N LEU A 122 -11.16 20.67 -9.29
CA LEU A 122 -11.11 19.26 -8.91
C LEU A 122 -10.62 19.07 -7.47
N ALA A 123 -9.58 19.79 -7.05
CA ALA A 123 -9.07 19.76 -5.68
C ALA A 123 -10.14 20.17 -4.65
N LYS A 124 -10.96 21.20 -4.96
CA LYS A 124 -12.08 21.60 -4.10
C LYS A 124 -13.12 20.50 -3.96
N ILE A 125 -13.49 19.85 -5.07
CA ILE A 125 -14.45 18.73 -5.06
C ILE A 125 -13.92 17.56 -4.23
N ILE A 126 -12.64 17.19 -4.40
CA ILE A 126 -11.99 16.13 -3.63
C ILE A 126 -12.04 16.46 -2.12
N ASN A 127 -11.65 17.68 -1.73
CA ASN A 127 -11.67 18.11 -0.33
C ASN A 127 -13.09 18.15 0.25
N GLN A 128 -14.09 18.54 -0.53
CA GLN A 128 -15.49 18.49 -0.11
C GLN A 128 -15.92 17.04 0.19
N ILE A 129 -15.64 16.09 -0.71
CA ILE A 129 -15.97 14.68 -0.51
C ILE A 129 -15.25 14.12 0.73
N ILE A 130 -13.97 14.45 0.93
CA ILE A 130 -13.21 14.05 2.12
C ILE A 130 -13.88 14.59 3.39
N GLY A 131 -14.23 15.88 3.42
CA GLY A 131 -14.90 16.50 4.56
C GLY A 131 -16.26 15.87 4.87
N GLU A 132 -17.06 15.56 3.84
CA GLU A 132 -18.33 14.85 4.00
C GLU A 132 -18.12 13.44 4.59
N ILE A 133 -17.09 12.72 4.14
CA ILE A 133 -16.75 11.39 4.68
C ILE A 133 -16.35 11.49 6.14
N GLU A 134 -15.46 12.41 6.49
CA GLU A 134 -14.95 12.60 7.86
C GLU A 134 -16.08 13.04 8.80
N GLN A 135 -16.95 13.96 8.37
CA GLN A 135 -18.11 14.38 9.14
C GLN A 135 -19.08 13.21 9.40
N ASN A 136 -19.35 12.38 8.39
CA ASN A 136 -20.19 11.20 8.55
C ASN A 136 -19.59 10.17 9.52
N CYS A 137 -18.27 10.03 9.55
CA CYS A 137 -17.60 9.18 10.54
C CYS A 137 -17.76 9.76 11.95
N THR A 138 -17.52 11.06 12.13
CA THR A 138 -17.67 11.75 13.42
C THR A 138 -19.10 11.67 13.96
N LEU A 139 -20.10 11.86 13.11
CA LEU A 139 -21.53 11.73 13.49
C LEU A 139 -21.89 10.30 13.94
N ALA A 140 -21.14 9.30 13.50
CA ALA A 140 -21.29 7.90 13.89
C ALA A 140 -20.33 7.49 15.03
N GLU A 141 -19.69 8.46 15.70
CA GLU A 141 -18.71 8.25 16.76
C GLU A 141 -17.56 7.31 16.33
N ALA A 142 -17.10 7.49 15.09
CA ALA A 142 -16.10 6.65 14.45
C ALA A 142 -15.08 7.49 13.67
N THR A 143 -14.02 6.85 13.19
CA THR A 143 -13.00 7.47 12.34
C THR A 143 -12.95 6.79 10.97
N PRO A 144 -12.26 7.35 9.96
CA PRO A 144 -12.10 6.71 8.66
C PRO A 144 -11.49 5.29 8.68
N VAL A 145 -10.79 4.93 9.78
CA VAL A 145 -10.35 3.57 10.08
C VAL A 145 -11.52 2.58 10.07
N ASN A 146 -12.67 2.97 10.62
CA ASN A 146 -13.86 2.14 10.77
C ASN A 146 -14.60 1.89 9.45
N LEU A 147 -14.18 2.48 8.33
CA LEU A 147 -14.84 2.30 7.05
C LEU A 147 -14.76 0.85 6.56
N THR A 148 -15.67 0.41 5.68
CA THR A 148 -15.46 -0.88 4.98
C THR A 148 -14.16 -0.83 4.16
N HIS A 149 -13.49 -1.97 3.95
CA HIS A 149 -12.24 -2.02 3.18
C HIS A 149 -12.32 -1.26 1.85
N SER A 150 -13.38 -1.51 1.08
CA SER A 150 -13.61 -0.82 -0.19
C SER A 150 -13.82 0.69 -0.04
N SER A 151 -14.50 1.13 1.02
CA SER A 151 -14.72 2.58 1.25
C SER A 151 -13.43 3.25 1.70
N ARG A 152 -12.69 2.57 2.57
CA ARG A 152 -11.41 3.02 3.11
C ARG A 152 -10.34 3.18 2.04
N GLN A 153 -10.26 2.24 1.08
CA GLN A 153 -9.36 2.39 -0.07
C GLN A 153 -9.66 3.64 -0.92
N VAL A 154 -10.94 3.97 -1.10
CA VAL A 154 -11.33 5.17 -1.85
C VAL A 154 -11.03 6.42 -1.05
N TYR A 155 -11.35 6.44 0.25
CA TYR A 155 -11.00 7.55 1.14
C TYR A 155 -9.49 7.79 1.15
N ALA A 156 -8.68 6.73 1.29
CA ALA A 156 -7.23 6.79 1.28
C ALA A 156 -6.70 7.45 0.00
N TRP A 157 -7.25 7.03 -1.14
CA TRP A 157 -6.90 7.57 -2.44
C TRP A 157 -7.30 9.04 -2.59
N LEU A 158 -8.51 9.43 -2.18
CA LEU A 158 -8.95 10.83 -2.22
C LEU A 158 -8.06 11.71 -1.33
N LYS A 159 -7.80 11.27 -0.09
CA LYS A 159 -6.94 12.00 0.85
C LYS A 159 -5.52 12.09 0.31
N PHE A 160 -4.98 11.02 -0.28
CA PHE A 160 -3.67 11.03 -0.95
C PHE A 160 -3.60 12.11 -2.05
N LEU A 161 -4.61 12.20 -2.91
CA LEU A 161 -4.67 13.23 -3.95
C LEU A 161 -4.72 14.65 -3.37
N SER A 162 -5.35 14.85 -2.20
CA SER A 162 -5.43 16.15 -1.54
C SER A 162 -4.11 16.64 -0.93
N LEU A 163 -3.10 15.77 -0.82
CA LEU A 163 -1.82 16.09 -0.17
C LEU A 163 -0.78 16.59 -1.17
N GLY A 164 -0.09 17.67 -0.79
CA GLY A 164 1.05 18.21 -1.54
C GLY A 164 0.78 18.40 -3.03
N ASN A 165 1.66 17.82 -3.87
CA ASN A 165 1.56 17.89 -5.33
C ASN A 165 1.03 16.57 -5.93
N ASN A 166 0.38 15.72 -5.12
CA ASN A 166 -0.02 14.38 -5.54
C ASN A 166 -1.09 14.43 -6.65
N LEU A 167 -2.09 15.32 -6.53
CA LEU A 167 -3.09 15.51 -7.59
C LEU A 167 -2.47 15.95 -8.92
N GLU A 168 -1.52 16.88 -8.90
CA GLU A 168 -0.85 17.35 -10.12
C GLU A 168 -0.02 16.23 -10.76
N SER A 169 0.71 15.46 -9.93
CA SER A 169 1.49 14.32 -10.39
C SER A 169 0.59 13.23 -10.98
N HIS A 170 -0.57 13.00 -10.36
CA HIS A 170 -1.58 12.05 -10.81
C HIS A 170 -2.13 12.44 -12.18
N LEU A 171 -2.50 13.71 -12.36
CA LEU A 171 -2.98 14.23 -13.64
C LEU A 171 -1.92 14.13 -14.74
N LYS A 172 -0.65 14.47 -14.44
CA LYS A 172 0.47 14.35 -15.39
C LYS A 172 0.69 12.90 -15.82
N THR A 173 0.67 11.95 -14.89
CA THR A 173 0.86 10.53 -15.20
C THR A 173 -0.33 9.95 -15.97
N THR A 174 -1.55 10.34 -15.63
CA THR A 174 -2.74 9.96 -16.40
C THR A 174 -2.70 10.54 -17.82
N GLN A 175 -2.27 11.80 -17.99
CA GLN A 175 -2.08 12.40 -19.32
C GLN A 175 -1.05 11.62 -20.15
N ARG A 176 0.10 11.26 -19.57
CA ARG A 176 1.13 10.43 -20.23
C ARG A 176 0.57 9.07 -20.64
N LEU A 177 -0.20 8.42 -19.77
CA LEU A 177 -0.87 7.15 -20.08
C LEU A 177 -1.84 7.27 -21.27
N ILE A 178 -2.67 8.32 -21.29
CA ILE A 178 -3.62 8.58 -22.40
C ILE A 178 -2.86 8.81 -23.72
N GLN A 179 -1.78 9.60 -23.70
CA GLN A 179 -0.97 9.86 -24.88
C GLN A 179 -0.29 8.58 -25.41
N ILE A 180 0.32 7.80 -24.51
CA ILE A 180 0.94 6.52 -24.85
C ILE A 180 -0.10 5.57 -25.45
N ALA A 181 -1.28 5.46 -24.83
CA ALA A 181 -2.31 4.56 -25.31
C ALA A 181 -2.89 5.00 -26.65
N SER A 182 -3.08 6.30 -26.88
CA SER A 182 -3.49 6.83 -28.18
C SER A 182 -2.50 6.43 -29.29
N ARG A 183 -1.19 6.55 -29.03
CA ARG A 183 -0.14 6.14 -29.96
C ARG A 183 -0.09 4.62 -30.18
N VAL A 184 -0.31 3.82 -29.14
CA VAL A 184 -0.35 2.35 -29.27
C VAL A 184 -1.57 1.91 -30.08
N CYS A 185 -2.75 2.48 -29.79
CA CYS A 185 -4.00 2.18 -30.50
C CYS A 185 -3.92 2.54 -31.99
N GLN A 186 -3.40 3.73 -32.33
CA GLN A 186 -3.23 4.16 -33.73
C GLN A 186 -2.44 3.16 -34.58
N ASN A 187 -1.48 2.44 -33.97
CA ASN A 187 -0.60 1.54 -34.67
C ASN A 187 -1.05 0.07 -34.65
N HIS A 188 -1.98 -0.32 -33.77
CA HIS A 188 -2.25 -1.74 -33.48
C HIS A 188 -3.71 -2.09 -33.14
N CYS A 189 -4.63 -1.13 -33.03
CA CYS A 189 -5.99 -1.37 -32.53
C CYS A 189 -7.05 -0.71 -33.41
N GLU A 190 -7.45 -1.38 -34.49
CA GLU A 190 -8.49 -0.89 -35.43
C GLU A 190 -9.92 -1.00 -34.86
N GLU A 191 -10.13 -1.77 -33.80
CA GLU A 191 -11.46 -2.11 -33.25
C GLU A 191 -11.80 -1.41 -31.91
N ILE A 192 -10.96 -0.50 -31.39
CA ILE A 192 -11.23 0.16 -30.09
C ILE A 192 -11.92 1.51 -30.33
N GLU A 193 -13.18 1.63 -29.93
CA GLU A 193 -13.99 2.86 -30.03
C GLU A 193 -13.82 3.74 -28.80
N ASN A 194 -13.88 3.16 -27.60
CA ASN A 194 -13.70 3.89 -26.36
C ASN A 194 -12.61 3.25 -25.50
N LEU A 195 -11.61 4.05 -25.11
CA LEU A 195 -10.58 3.67 -24.17
C LEU A 195 -10.67 4.52 -22.91
N SER A 196 -10.94 3.89 -21.76
CA SER A 196 -10.82 4.54 -20.46
C SER A 196 -9.57 4.05 -19.73
N ILE A 197 -8.84 5.00 -19.13
CA ILE A 197 -7.65 4.71 -18.33
C ILE A 197 -7.80 5.37 -16.97
N ASP A 198 -7.80 4.55 -15.93
CA ASP A 198 -7.93 4.96 -14.54
C ASP A 198 -6.66 4.61 -13.77
N LEU A 199 -6.00 5.59 -13.16
CA LEU A 199 -4.98 5.38 -12.14
C LEU A 199 -5.67 5.44 -10.77
N THR A 200 -5.56 4.40 -9.94
CA THR A 200 -6.21 4.39 -8.61
C THR A 200 -5.65 3.35 -7.65
N ASN A 201 -6.05 3.40 -6.38
CA ASN A 201 -5.65 2.43 -5.36
C ASN A 201 -6.35 1.06 -5.56
N ILE A 202 -5.66 0.13 -6.21
CA ILE A 202 -6.06 -1.27 -6.38
C ILE A 202 -5.00 -2.23 -5.79
N ALA A 203 -5.42 -3.45 -5.45
CA ALA A 203 -4.53 -4.46 -4.86
C ALA A 203 -3.53 -5.07 -5.87
N GLY A 204 -3.93 -5.25 -7.13
CA GLY A 204 -3.05 -5.75 -8.20
C GLY A 204 -2.31 -4.63 -8.93
N LEU A 205 -1.36 -4.97 -9.81
CA LEU A 205 -0.58 -3.99 -10.57
C LEU A 205 -1.43 -3.21 -11.59
N TYR A 206 -2.26 -3.93 -12.34
CA TYR A 206 -3.21 -3.36 -13.30
C TYR A 206 -4.31 -4.39 -13.61
N ARG A 207 -5.38 -3.94 -14.25
CA ARG A 207 -6.49 -4.74 -14.75
C ARG A 207 -7.00 -4.14 -16.06
N ALA A 208 -7.09 -4.97 -17.09
CA ALA A 208 -7.76 -4.62 -18.34
C ALA A 208 -9.10 -5.37 -18.42
N ARG A 209 -10.14 -4.70 -18.91
CA ARG A 209 -11.38 -5.35 -19.34
C ARG A 209 -11.75 -4.84 -20.72
N ARG A 210 -12.06 -5.76 -21.63
CA ARG A 210 -12.58 -5.48 -22.96
C ARG A 210 -14.02 -5.99 -23.01
N LEU A 211 -14.94 -5.12 -23.40
CA LEU A 211 -16.33 -5.44 -23.72
C LEU A 211 -16.57 -4.87 -25.11
N ASP A 212 -16.68 -5.74 -26.11
CA ASP A 212 -16.78 -5.35 -27.51
C ASP A 212 -15.63 -4.39 -27.93
N ASN A 213 -15.98 -3.17 -28.34
CA ASN A 213 -15.07 -2.12 -28.76
C ASN A 213 -14.68 -1.17 -27.62
N ASP A 214 -15.18 -1.40 -26.41
CA ASP A 214 -14.88 -0.62 -25.21
C ASP A 214 -13.80 -1.31 -24.36
N VAL A 215 -12.70 -0.60 -24.14
CA VAL A 215 -11.60 -1.07 -23.30
C VAL A 215 -11.45 -0.18 -22.08
N SER A 216 -11.39 -0.80 -20.91
CA SER A 216 -11.10 -0.12 -19.64
C SER A 216 -9.81 -0.68 -19.03
N LEU A 217 -8.88 0.22 -18.74
CA LEU A 217 -7.61 -0.06 -18.11
C LEU A 217 -7.58 0.60 -16.72
N THR A 218 -7.49 -0.20 -15.67
CA THR A 218 -7.26 0.29 -14.30
C THR A 218 -5.85 -0.04 -13.87
N ILE A 219 -5.04 0.97 -13.56
CA ILE A 219 -3.63 0.86 -13.15
C ILE A 219 -3.51 1.23 -11.66
N CYS A 220 -2.64 0.54 -10.95
CA CYS A 220 -2.35 0.82 -9.54
C CYS A 220 -1.65 2.16 -9.35
N GLU A 221 -2.08 2.93 -8.35
CA GLU A 221 -1.48 4.21 -7.96
C GLU A 221 0.05 4.14 -7.73
N GLY A 222 0.59 2.97 -7.37
CA GLY A 222 2.04 2.78 -7.25
C GLY A 222 2.83 3.12 -8.53
N PHE A 223 2.19 3.17 -9.71
CA PHE A 223 2.82 3.60 -10.96
C PHE A 223 2.86 5.12 -11.16
N LEU A 224 2.44 5.92 -10.17
CA LEU A 224 2.40 7.39 -10.24
C LEU A 224 3.70 8.01 -10.78
N ASN A 225 4.86 7.49 -10.38
CA ASN A 225 6.17 8.02 -10.76
C ASN A 225 6.88 7.23 -11.87
N ALA A 226 6.19 6.30 -12.53
CA ALA A 226 6.81 5.43 -13.53
C ALA A 226 7.30 6.20 -14.78
N SER A 227 8.38 5.71 -15.39
CA SER A 227 8.90 6.23 -16.68
C SER A 227 7.98 5.87 -17.85
N ASP A 228 8.10 6.59 -18.97
CA ASP A 228 7.27 6.33 -20.16
C ASP A 228 7.43 4.90 -20.67
N GLN A 229 8.63 4.32 -20.56
CA GLN A 229 8.89 2.93 -20.93
C GLN A 229 8.04 1.94 -20.12
N ILE A 230 7.88 2.19 -18.81
CA ILE A 230 7.09 1.33 -17.92
C ILE A 230 5.59 1.53 -18.17
N LEU A 231 5.16 2.79 -18.34
CA LEU A 231 3.77 3.11 -18.66
C LEU A 231 3.37 2.53 -20.03
N GLU A 232 4.26 2.57 -21.01
CA GLU A 232 4.07 1.94 -22.32
C GLU A 232 4.00 0.42 -22.22
N ALA A 233 4.83 -0.20 -21.39
CA ALA A 233 4.72 -1.64 -21.13
C ALA A 233 3.35 -1.99 -20.54
N LEU A 234 2.83 -1.22 -19.57
CA LEU A 234 1.49 -1.43 -18.98
C LEU A 234 0.38 -1.34 -20.03
N VAL A 235 0.42 -0.31 -20.88
CA VAL A 235 -0.55 -0.09 -21.95
C VAL A 235 -0.50 -1.24 -22.96
N ARG A 236 0.70 -1.61 -23.44
CA ARG A 236 0.87 -2.71 -24.39
C ARG A 236 0.39 -4.04 -23.82
N ASP A 237 0.76 -4.37 -22.59
CA ASP A 237 0.28 -5.58 -21.89
C ASP A 237 -1.25 -5.64 -21.82
N SER A 238 -1.87 -4.48 -21.61
CA SER A 238 -3.32 -4.35 -21.41
C SER A 238 -4.11 -4.42 -22.72
N LEU A 239 -3.56 -3.88 -23.81
CA LEU A 239 -4.24 -3.80 -25.11
C LEU A 239 -3.88 -4.95 -26.06
N LEU A 240 -2.60 -5.34 -26.08
CA LEU A 240 -2.04 -6.29 -27.06
C LEU A 240 -1.73 -7.66 -26.47
N GLY A 241 -1.88 -7.81 -25.14
CA GLY A 241 -1.55 -9.02 -24.41
C GLY A 241 -0.11 -9.04 -23.89
N LYS A 242 0.15 -9.99 -22.99
CA LYS A 242 1.38 -10.03 -22.20
C LYS A 242 2.54 -10.61 -22.97
N THR A 243 3.68 -9.93 -22.95
CA THR A 243 4.97 -10.47 -23.41
C THR A 243 5.93 -10.66 -22.24
N LYS A 244 6.97 -11.48 -22.41
CA LYS A 244 8.00 -11.67 -21.37
C LYS A 244 8.68 -10.34 -21.03
N GLU A 245 9.01 -9.54 -22.04
CA GLU A 245 9.69 -8.25 -21.88
C GLU A 245 8.87 -7.25 -21.07
N THR A 246 7.63 -6.98 -21.50
CA THR A 246 6.73 -6.05 -20.82
C THR A 246 6.39 -6.53 -19.40
N THR A 247 6.12 -7.82 -19.21
CA THR A 247 5.86 -8.40 -17.89
C THR A 247 7.06 -8.21 -16.95
N THR A 248 8.29 -8.38 -17.45
CA THR A 248 9.50 -8.19 -16.63
C THR A 248 9.67 -6.72 -16.23
N ILE A 249 9.59 -5.78 -17.17
CA ILE A 249 9.72 -4.33 -16.90
C ILE A 249 8.70 -3.86 -15.85
N ILE A 250 7.43 -4.26 -16.00
CA ILE A 250 6.36 -3.90 -15.06
C ILE A 250 6.63 -4.45 -13.65
N ARG A 251 7.04 -5.72 -13.57
CA ARG A 251 7.32 -6.37 -12.28
C ARG A 251 8.56 -5.78 -11.60
N ASP A 252 9.62 -5.55 -12.35
CA ASP A 252 10.86 -4.97 -11.82
C ASP A 252 10.58 -3.61 -11.19
N PHE A 253 9.78 -2.77 -11.84
CA PHE A 253 9.34 -1.50 -11.24
C PHE A 253 8.50 -1.70 -9.97
N ALA A 254 7.60 -2.68 -9.94
CA ALA A 254 6.76 -2.97 -8.77
C ALA A 254 7.56 -3.41 -7.53
N TYR A 255 8.80 -3.86 -7.69
CA TYR A 255 9.71 -4.18 -6.57
C TYR A 255 10.59 -3.01 -6.13
N THR A 256 10.48 -1.84 -6.78
CA THR A 256 11.29 -0.68 -6.41
C THR A 256 10.77 0.03 -5.17
N GLU A 257 11.67 0.77 -4.51
CA GLU A 257 11.33 1.72 -3.44
C GLU A 257 10.36 2.80 -3.96
N GLU A 258 10.50 3.21 -5.22
CA GLU A 258 9.67 4.22 -5.87
C GLU A 258 8.20 3.80 -5.92
N TYR A 259 7.91 2.58 -6.41
CA TYR A 259 6.56 2.01 -6.40
C TYR A 259 6.02 1.83 -4.99
N SER A 260 6.84 1.24 -4.11
CA SER A 260 6.44 0.89 -2.75
C SER A 260 6.14 2.11 -1.88
N SER A 261 6.86 3.22 -2.08
CA SER A 261 6.69 4.44 -1.29
C SER A 261 5.29 5.05 -1.43
N VAL A 262 4.74 5.04 -2.65
CA VAL A 262 3.39 5.56 -2.94
C VAL A 262 2.32 4.70 -2.26
N LEU A 263 2.47 3.37 -2.31
CA LEU A 263 1.52 2.47 -1.66
C LEU A 263 1.59 2.53 -0.14
N LEU A 264 2.79 2.72 0.42
CA LEU A 264 2.96 2.92 1.85
C LEU A 264 2.29 4.23 2.30
N GLU A 265 2.41 5.32 1.55
CA GLU A 265 1.75 6.60 1.86
C GLU A 265 0.22 6.44 1.88
N LEU A 266 -0.36 5.79 0.86
CA LEU A 266 -1.78 5.45 0.80
C LEU A 266 -2.25 4.63 2.01
N ASP A 267 -1.44 3.66 2.44
CA ASP A 267 -1.78 2.82 3.57
C ASP A 267 -1.66 3.56 4.91
N LEU A 268 -0.70 4.48 5.05
CA LEU A 268 -0.51 5.28 6.26
C LEU A 268 -1.63 6.30 6.47
N ILE A 269 -2.20 6.85 5.39
CA ILE A 269 -3.34 7.78 5.42
C ILE A 269 -4.56 7.19 6.13
N VAL A 270 -4.70 5.87 6.09
CA VAL A 270 -5.82 5.16 6.68
C VAL A 270 -5.66 4.94 8.19
N GLU A 271 -4.48 5.22 8.74
CA GLU A 271 -4.01 4.76 10.05
C GLU A 271 -4.07 3.23 10.22
N VAL A 272 -2.94 2.70 10.69
CA VAL A 272 -2.72 1.28 10.98
C VAL A 272 -3.46 0.92 12.28
N VAL A 273 -4.79 0.86 12.23
CA VAL A 273 -5.63 0.36 13.33
C VAL A 273 -6.55 -0.78 12.86
N THR A 274 -6.57 -1.10 11.56
CA THR A 274 -7.32 -2.27 11.05
C THR A 274 -6.48 -3.52 10.82
N GLU A 275 -5.15 -3.41 10.95
CA GLU A 275 -4.25 -4.55 10.92
C GLU A 275 -4.11 -5.10 12.34
N ASN A 276 -5.16 -5.78 12.81
CA ASN A 276 -5.10 -6.47 14.08
C ASN A 276 -4.27 -7.74 13.93
N ALA A 277 -3.09 -7.76 14.52
CA ALA A 277 -2.23 -8.93 14.64
C ALA A 277 -2.72 -9.91 15.72
N ALA A 278 -3.57 -9.46 16.64
CA ALA A 278 -4.21 -10.30 17.64
C ALA A 278 -5.46 -10.97 17.05
N GLY A 279 -5.31 -12.26 16.75
CA GLY A 279 -6.44 -13.14 16.48
C GLY A 279 -7.18 -13.49 17.77
N LYS A 280 -8.24 -14.28 17.63
CA LYS A 280 -9.00 -14.85 18.74
C LYS A 280 -8.17 -15.85 19.56
N HIS A 281 -7.30 -16.61 18.89
CA HIS A 281 -6.51 -17.68 19.49
C HIS A 281 -5.01 -17.40 19.44
N TYR A 282 -4.53 -16.74 18.37
CA TYR A 282 -3.10 -16.49 18.17
C TYR A 282 -2.78 -15.00 18.00
N ASP A 283 -1.67 -14.55 18.60
CA ASP A 283 -1.10 -13.22 18.39
C ASP A 283 0.12 -13.29 17.47
N LEU A 284 0.01 -12.69 16.29
CA LEU A 284 1.08 -12.67 15.30
C LEU A 284 2.28 -11.85 15.77
N ASN A 285 2.13 -10.83 16.64
CA ASN A 285 3.27 -10.11 17.21
C ASN A 285 4.11 -11.02 18.11
N ARG A 286 3.46 -11.85 18.93
CA ARG A 286 4.16 -12.82 19.79
C ARG A 286 4.93 -13.82 18.95
N SER A 287 4.28 -14.35 17.92
CA SER A 287 4.88 -15.29 16.97
C SER A 287 6.06 -14.65 16.23
N PHE A 288 5.90 -13.43 15.73
CA PHE A 288 6.97 -12.67 15.09
C PHE A 288 8.19 -12.51 16.00
N ASN A 289 8.01 -12.11 17.25
CA ASN A 289 9.13 -11.90 18.17
C ASN A 289 9.92 -13.20 18.42
N LYS A 290 9.22 -14.34 18.60
CA LYS A 290 9.86 -15.66 18.72
C LYS A 290 10.66 -15.99 17.47
N ILE A 291 10.04 -15.89 16.29
CA ILE A 291 10.64 -16.23 15.00
C ILE A 291 11.83 -15.32 14.69
N ASN A 292 11.70 -14.01 14.92
CA ASN A 292 12.75 -13.03 14.72
C ASN A 292 13.99 -13.35 15.57
N ASN A 293 13.79 -13.64 16.85
CA ASN A 293 14.90 -14.02 17.72
C ASN A 293 15.53 -15.36 17.32
N GLN A 294 14.72 -16.36 16.96
CA GLN A 294 15.21 -17.71 16.70
C GLN A 294 15.90 -17.86 15.34
N PHE A 295 15.35 -17.27 14.28
CA PHE A 295 15.81 -17.52 12.91
C PHE A 295 16.53 -16.33 12.29
N PHE A 296 16.27 -15.11 12.77
CA PHE A 296 16.83 -13.88 12.21
C PHE A 296 17.71 -13.11 13.21
N GLY A 297 18.04 -13.70 14.36
CA GLY A 297 18.90 -13.07 15.38
C GLY A 297 18.36 -11.74 15.94
N GLY A 298 17.05 -11.50 15.82
CA GLY A 298 16.40 -10.26 16.23
C GLY A 298 16.61 -9.08 15.26
N SER A 299 17.25 -9.28 14.11
CA SER A 299 17.62 -8.19 13.20
C SER A 299 16.60 -7.92 12.09
N LEU A 300 15.56 -8.73 11.93
CA LEU A 300 14.55 -8.49 10.90
C LEU A 300 13.62 -7.37 11.33
N ASP A 301 13.52 -6.32 10.52
CA ASP A 301 12.55 -5.24 10.74
C ASP A 301 11.13 -5.81 10.73
N LYS A 302 10.30 -5.45 11.73
CA LYS A 302 8.94 -5.98 11.84
C LYS A 302 8.05 -5.46 10.71
N PRO A 303 7.56 -6.32 9.79
CA PRO A 303 6.53 -5.89 8.84
C PRO A 303 5.21 -5.64 9.57
N ARG A 304 4.25 -5.01 8.89
CA ARG A 304 2.88 -4.98 9.40
C ARG A 304 2.31 -6.39 9.37
N LEU A 305 1.59 -6.80 10.41
CA LEU A 305 1.05 -8.14 10.57
C LEU A 305 -0.46 -8.06 10.70
N SER A 306 -1.17 -8.89 9.97
CA SER A 306 -2.63 -8.92 10.05
C SER A 306 -3.19 -10.29 9.72
N TRP A 307 -4.37 -10.57 10.27
CA TRP A 307 -5.20 -11.66 9.79
C TRP A 307 -5.99 -11.25 8.55
N SER A 308 -6.25 -12.20 7.65
CA SER A 308 -7.20 -11.99 6.56
C SER A 308 -8.60 -11.74 7.12
N HIS A 309 -9.44 -10.97 6.41
CA HIS A 309 -10.81 -10.71 6.86
C HIS A 309 -11.75 -11.90 6.63
N ILE A 310 -11.42 -12.76 5.66
CA ILE A 310 -12.24 -13.91 5.26
C ILE A 310 -11.38 -15.16 5.41
N PRO A 311 -11.91 -16.25 5.99
CA PRO A 311 -11.23 -17.53 6.00
C PRO A 311 -10.96 -18.04 4.57
N THR A 312 -9.71 -18.39 4.27
CA THR A 312 -9.34 -19.07 3.02
C THR A 312 -8.45 -20.29 3.30
N TYR A 313 -8.73 -21.37 2.57
CA TYR A 313 -7.98 -22.63 2.61
C TYR A 313 -7.06 -22.80 1.39
N ARG A 314 -7.06 -21.82 0.47
CA ARG A 314 -6.24 -21.84 -0.75
C ARG A 314 -4.87 -21.20 -0.56
N GLN A 315 -4.77 -20.23 0.34
CA GLN A 315 -3.56 -19.47 0.62
C GLN A 315 -3.53 -19.16 2.11
N PHE A 316 -2.51 -19.66 2.80
CA PHE A 316 -2.44 -19.58 4.26
C PHE A 316 -1.68 -18.35 4.77
N GLY A 317 -0.82 -17.77 3.93
CA GLY A 317 -0.11 -16.53 4.20
C GLY A 317 0.31 -15.85 2.90
N HIS A 318 0.62 -14.57 2.97
CA HIS A 318 1.38 -13.86 1.95
C HIS A 318 2.08 -12.62 2.49
N TYR A 319 3.31 -12.39 2.02
CA TYR A 319 4.02 -11.13 2.16
C TYR A 319 3.77 -10.21 0.95
N GLU A 320 3.53 -8.93 1.23
CA GLU A 320 3.34 -7.85 0.27
C GLU A 320 4.56 -6.91 0.36
N PRO A 321 5.61 -7.11 -0.47
CA PRO A 321 6.84 -6.31 -0.39
C PRO A 321 6.59 -4.81 -0.51
N SER A 322 5.68 -4.42 -1.41
CA SER A 322 5.37 -3.02 -1.67
C SER A 322 4.67 -2.31 -0.50
N ARG A 323 4.12 -3.07 0.44
CA ARG A 323 3.43 -2.58 1.63
C ARG A 323 4.18 -2.94 2.92
N ASP A 324 5.27 -3.70 2.82
CA ASP A 324 5.92 -4.34 3.95
C ASP A 324 4.92 -4.96 4.93
N ARG A 325 4.02 -5.79 4.40
CA ARG A 325 2.88 -6.35 5.13
C ARG A 325 2.81 -7.87 4.97
N VAL A 326 2.65 -8.59 6.06
CA VAL A 326 2.31 -10.01 6.07
C VAL A 326 0.84 -10.17 6.45
N VAL A 327 0.11 -10.93 5.64
CA VAL A 327 -1.27 -11.33 5.91
C VAL A 327 -1.31 -12.83 6.13
N ILE A 328 -1.86 -13.26 7.27
CA ILE A 328 -2.05 -14.68 7.61
C ILE A 328 -3.53 -15.01 7.52
N SER A 329 -3.88 -16.16 6.96
CA SER A 329 -5.28 -16.56 6.77
C SER A 329 -5.99 -16.78 8.10
N LEU A 330 -7.19 -16.21 8.25
CA LEU A 330 -8.04 -16.38 9.43
C LEU A 330 -8.41 -17.84 9.71
N THR A 331 -8.29 -18.75 8.73
CA THR A 331 -8.49 -20.20 8.95
C THR A 331 -7.52 -20.81 9.94
N LEU A 332 -6.35 -20.19 10.14
CA LEU A 332 -5.35 -20.67 11.09
C LEU A 332 -5.58 -20.14 12.51
N ASP A 333 -6.45 -19.15 12.69
CA ASP A 333 -6.82 -18.59 14.00
C ASP A 333 -7.92 -19.43 14.65
N ASP A 334 -7.61 -20.69 14.96
CA ASP A 334 -8.52 -21.65 15.58
C ASP A 334 -7.76 -22.51 16.60
N VAL A 335 -8.37 -22.75 17.76
CA VAL A 335 -7.76 -23.53 18.87
C VAL A 335 -7.32 -24.95 18.47
N ARG A 336 -7.92 -25.53 17.42
CA ARG A 336 -7.58 -26.87 16.91
C ARG A 336 -6.32 -26.90 16.05
N ILE A 337 -5.90 -25.74 15.53
CA ILE A 337 -4.70 -25.59 14.73
C ILE A 337 -3.54 -25.40 15.70
N PRO A 338 -2.48 -26.23 15.71
CA PRO A 338 -1.35 -26.02 16.62
C PRO A 338 -0.60 -24.71 16.36
N GLU A 339 -0.08 -24.06 17.43
CA GLU A 339 0.67 -22.78 17.32
C GLU A 339 1.83 -22.87 16.31
N PHE A 340 2.56 -23.99 16.28
CA PHE A 340 3.69 -24.17 15.36
C PHE A 340 3.29 -24.13 13.88
N VAL A 341 2.04 -24.42 13.53
CA VAL A 341 1.54 -24.32 12.15
C VAL A 341 1.40 -22.85 11.76
N VAL A 342 0.88 -22.02 12.67
CA VAL A 342 0.76 -20.57 12.47
C VAL A 342 2.16 -19.93 12.40
N GLU A 343 3.05 -20.32 13.32
CA GLU A 343 4.43 -19.85 13.33
C GLU A 343 5.18 -20.25 12.05
N PHE A 344 4.95 -21.46 11.52
CA PHE A 344 5.56 -21.90 10.26
C PHE A 344 5.12 -21.03 9.07
N VAL A 345 3.82 -20.76 8.94
CA VAL A 345 3.31 -19.91 7.86
C VAL A 345 3.85 -18.49 8.00
N LEU A 346 3.84 -17.92 9.21
CA LEU A 346 4.44 -16.60 9.44
C LEU A 346 5.94 -16.59 9.13
N TYR A 347 6.68 -17.62 9.52
CA TYR A 347 8.10 -17.75 9.20
C TYR A 347 8.35 -17.80 7.69
N HIS A 348 7.55 -18.56 6.93
CA HIS A 348 7.61 -18.59 5.47
C HIS A 348 7.44 -17.18 4.87
N GLU A 349 6.45 -16.41 5.35
CA GLU A 349 6.24 -15.04 4.87
C GLU A 349 7.37 -14.08 5.27
N LEU A 350 8.00 -14.29 6.43
CA LEU A 350 9.17 -13.52 6.84
C LEU A 350 10.43 -13.89 6.04
N LEU A 351 10.56 -15.13 5.57
CA LEU A 351 11.63 -15.52 4.66
C LEU A 351 11.51 -14.79 3.31
N HIS A 352 10.28 -14.55 2.82
CA HIS A 352 10.07 -13.71 1.63
C HIS A 352 10.59 -12.30 1.82
N LYS A 353 10.38 -11.72 3.01
CA LYS A 353 10.95 -10.42 3.39
C LYS A 353 12.48 -10.48 3.49
N TYR A 354 13.01 -11.50 4.17
CA TYR A 354 14.44 -11.63 4.46
C TYR A 354 15.29 -11.82 3.20
N HIS A 355 14.88 -12.72 2.30
CA HIS A 355 15.61 -12.98 1.06
C HIS A 355 15.30 -11.97 -0.05
N GLY A 356 14.11 -11.35 -0.01
CA GLY A 356 13.57 -10.58 -1.12
C GLY A 356 13.38 -11.45 -2.37
N ALA A 357 13.03 -10.82 -3.48
CA ALA A 357 13.02 -11.48 -4.78
C ALA A 357 14.42 -11.40 -5.42
N LYS A 358 15.02 -12.54 -5.78
CA LYS A 358 16.27 -12.55 -6.56
C LYS A 358 15.96 -12.61 -8.05
N PHE A 359 16.66 -11.81 -8.85
CA PHE A 359 16.52 -11.86 -10.31
C PHE A 359 17.42 -12.96 -10.89
N VAL A 360 16.84 -14.04 -11.39
CA VAL A 360 17.58 -15.17 -12.00
C VAL A 360 16.93 -15.52 -13.35
N ASN A 361 17.72 -15.52 -14.43
CA ASN A 361 17.26 -15.86 -15.79
C ASN A 361 16.05 -15.04 -16.29
N GLY A 362 15.97 -13.76 -15.92
CA GLY A 362 14.88 -12.87 -16.33
C GLY A 362 13.57 -13.09 -15.58
N ARG A 363 13.60 -13.81 -14.45
CA ARG A 363 12.45 -14.04 -13.57
C ARG A 363 12.84 -13.74 -12.13
N HIS A 364 11.91 -13.17 -11.37
CA HIS A 364 12.01 -13.08 -9.92
C HIS A 364 11.83 -14.48 -9.33
N LEU A 365 12.91 -15.02 -8.77
CA LEU A 365 12.93 -16.26 -8.02
C LEU A 365 12.80 -15.91 -6.54
N VAL A 366 11.62 -16.19 -5.98
CA VAL A 366 11.29 -15.88 -4.58
C VAL A 366 11.64 -17.06 -3.66
N HIS A 367 11.54 -18.29 -4.17
CA HIS A 367 11.95 -19.51 -3.46
C HIS A 367 13.28 -20.05 -4.00
N THR A 368 14.38 -19.36 -3.67
CA THR A 368 15.73 -19.78 -4.06
C THR A 368 16.18 -21.04 -3.30
N LEU A 369 17.36 -21.57 -3.64
CA LEU A 369 17.95 -22.66 -2.85
C LEU A 369 18.21 -22.22 -1.40
N GLU A 370 18.68 -20.99 -1.18
CA GLU A 370 18.89 -20.47 0.18
C GLU A 370 17.57 -20.34 0.94
N PHE A 371 16.52 -19.82 0.29
CA PHE A 371 15.17 -19.78 0.87
C PHE A 371 14.74 -21.16 1.36
N ARG A 372 14.83 -22.18 0.51
CA ARG A 372 14.40 -23.54 0.86
C ARG A 372 15.28 -24.17 1.94
N GLN A 373 16.55 -23.79 2.03
CA GLN A 373 17.42 -24.23 3.11
C GLN A 373 17.01 -23.61 4.43
N ASP A 374 16.72 -22.32 4.45
CA ASP A 374 16.29 -21.60 5.65
C ASP A 374 14.89 -22.04 6.09
N GLU A 375 13.97 -22.24 5.16
CA GLU A 375 12.63 -22.78 5.43
C GLU A 375 12.72 -24.12 6.18
N ARG A 376 13.56 -25.05 5.71
CA ARG A 376 13.79 -26.37 6.34
C ARG A 376 14.41 -26.31 7.73
N LYS A 377 14.96 -25.18 8.17
CA LYS A 377 15.47 -25.02 9.54
C LYS A 377 14.34 -24.96 10.57
N PHE A 378 13.09 -24.77 10.15
CA PHE A 378 11.97 -24.76 11.07
C PHE A 378 11.80 -26.14 11.75
N PRO A 379 11.81 -26.24 13.09
CA PRO A 379 11.84 -27.52 13.81
C PRO A 379 10.70 -28.49 13.49
N TYR A 380 9.54 -27.98 13.08
CA TYR A 380 8.34 -28.78 12.74
C TYR A 380 7.92 -28.62 11.28
N HIS A 381 8.90 -28.42 10.38
CA HIS A 381 8.63 -28.11 8.98
C HIS A 381 7.69 -29.13 8.31
N LYS A 382 8.02 -30.43 8.41
CA LYS A 382 7.26 -31.49 7.74
C LYS A 382 5.86 -31.65 8.35
N GLU A 383 5.77 -31.53 9.67
CA GLU A 383 4.52 -31.60 10.42
C GLU A 383 3.59 -30.44 10.08
N ALA A 384 4.15 -29.23 9.93
CA ALA A 384 3.40 -28.04 9.54
C ALA A 384 2.90 -28.15 8.08
N GLU A 385 3.75 -28.60 7.15
CA GLU A 385 3.36 -28.87 5.76
C GLU A 385 2.23 -29.91 5.67
N ALA A 386 2.32 -31.00 6.45
CA ALA A 386 1.29 -32.03 6.50
C ALA A 386 -0.05 -31.48 7.02
N TRP A 387 -0.01 -30.63 8.05
CA TRP A 387 -1.19 -29.93 8.56
C TRP A 387 -1.82 -29.02 7.51
N LEU A 388 -1.03 -28.17 6.86
CA LEU A 388 -1.50 -27.24 5.83
C LEU A 388 -2.08 -27.98 4.62
N SER A 389 -1.44 -29.07 4.20
CA SER A 389 -1.94 -29.93 3.12
C SER A 389 -3.32 -30.52 3.46
N LYS A 390 -3.49 -31.04 4.69
CA LYS A 390 -4.78 -31.54 5.16
C LYS A 390 -5.85 -30.46 5.20
N LEU A 391 -5.50 -29.24 5.65
CA LEU A 391 -6.43 -28.10 5.67
C LEU A 391 -6.83 -27.68 4.25
N ALA A 392 -5.90 -27.66 3.29
CA ALA A 392 -6.18 -27.30 1.91
C ALA A 392 -7.15 -28.28 1.21
N MET A 393 -7.18 -29.54 1.65
CA MET A 393 -8.10 -30.56 1.14
C MET A 393 -9.53 -30.42 1.69
N LEU A 394 -9.74 -29.64 2.76
CA LEU A 394 -11.07 -29.36 3.29
C LEU A 394 -11.77 -28.33 2.39
N LYS A 395 -12.62 -28.81 1.47
CA LYS A 395 -13.51 -27.92 0.70
C LYS A 395 -14.47 -27.22 1.69
N PRO A 396 -14.77 -25.92 1.50
CA PRO A 396 -15.83 -25.29 2.26
C PRO A 396 -17.15 -26.01 1.94
N CYS A 397 -17.81 -26.55 2.97
CA CYS A 397 -19.23 -26.89 2.86
C CYS A 397 -19.96 -25.59 2.52
N THR A 398 -20.48 -25.47 1.30
CA THR A 398 -21.44 -24.43 0.97
C THR A 398 -22.69 -24.70 1.80
N ASN A 399 -22.88 -23.95 2.89
CA ASN A 399 -24.18 -23.85 3.53
C ASN A 399 -25.11 -23.09 2.57
N THR A 400 -25.79 -23.82 1.70
CA THR A 400 -27.07 -23.40 1.14
C THR A 400 -28.14 -23.74 2.19
N GLY A 401 -28.67 -22.71 2.82
CA GLY A 401 -29.83 -22.73 3.70
C GLY A 401 -30.44 -21.35 3.71
#